data_AF-A0A6A4WR80-F1
#
_entry.id   AF-A0A6A4WR80-F1
#
_cell.length_a   1.000
_cell.length_b   1.000
_cell.length_c   1.000
_cell.angle_alpha   90.00
_cell.angle_beta   90.00
_cell.angle_gamma   90.00
#
_symmetry.space_group_name_H-M   'P 1'
#
loop_
_entity.id
_entity.type
_entity.pdbx_description
1 polymer ?
#
loop_
_entity_poly.entity_id
_entity_poly.type
_entity_poly.pdbx_seq_one_letter_code
_entity_poly.pdbx_strand_id
1 'polypeptide(L)'
;MGLVQGPIFNMERPLLALRHDLDTHGPDFLSINETWLRPSQDSRYIPIPGYQLFRRDRPGCGGRPAGGVAVAVRDGLRATEVAVSERPVPGSKLESLWLRVSAGNQQIYFCSVYRPPRPTTDDVTADLDDLQEQLETVSTRHGGLIFIAGDVNIDMASDSTAKRRYCQLMDAFALRQHITGPTFRSSGSTIDVICSNGTLQRQGTLHCDYSDHNWARATFSLTGLRPKPTVVTARSWRRTNAEELNRRLQTIDWSPVFHSTDPAQQWEYFLGVTRPVLDELAPLKRTKVRNPTAPPVTEATKQLMAERRAALRDGDRDHYRQLNRRVQAAIRRDTRDAVQRHIQERGRASLWRGVQPVIASKSAGKPPITAEQVDADALNRYFVNIGVNTARTVDDSGPELPVRLPRVSTGSFTVAPITPEYLFSIVGRMNGRPPSLLLLLLLLLLLLLLLLEGRQSRTVRRRLTSSADGL
;
A
#
# COMPACT_ATOMS: atom_id res chain seq x y z
N MET A 1 8.55 13.96 -12.76
CA MET A 1 8.66 12.52 -12.52
C MET A 1 9.85 12.25 -11.62
N GLY A 2 9.66 11.61 -10.47
CA GLY A 2 10.73 11.20 -9.57
C GLY A 2 11.12 9.74 -9.79
N LEU A 3 12.40 9.47 -9.98
CA LEU A 3 12.99 8.14 -10.05
C LEU A 3 13.93 7.96 -8.87
N VAL A 4 13.81 6.81 -8.22
CA VAL A 4 14.71 6.41 -7.16
C VAL A 4 15.18 4.99 -7.47
N GLN A 5 16.46 4.73 -7.33
CA GLN A 5 17.02 3.39 -7.35
C GLN A 5 17.35 3.00 -5.91
N GLY A 6 16.89 1.82 -5.53
CA GLY A 6 17.08 1.25 -4.22
C GLY A 6 18.29 0.36 -4.09
N PRO A 7 18.83 0.27 -2.86
CA PRO A 7 19.91 -0.64 -2.54
C PRO A 7 19.64 -2.11 -2.89
N ILE A 8 20.71 -2.88 -2.79
CA ILE A 8 20.71 -4.34 -2.66
C ILE A 8 20.08 -4.76 -1.31
N PHE A 9 19.03 -5.58 -1.29
CA PHE A 9 18.41 -6.01 -0.02
C PHE A 9 17.52 -7.27 -0.04
N ASN A 10 17.66 -8.12 0.98
CA ASN A 10 16.60 -9.06 1.33
C ASN A 10 15.34 -8.29 1.79
N MET A 11 14.32 -8.22 0.93
CA MET A 11 13.12 -7.41 1.15
C MET A 11 12.30 -7.78 2.40
N GLU A 12 12.48 -8.96 2.98
CA GLU A 12 11.69 -9.37 4.16
C GLU A 12 12.02 -8.58 5.43
N ARG A 13 13.27 -8.13 5.60
CA ARG A 13 13.72 -7.46 6.85
C ARG A 13 13.49 -5.93 6.88
N PRO A 14 13.74 -5.16 5.80
CA PRO A 14 13.65 -3.70 5.83
C PRO A 14 12.32 -3.14 5.29
N LEU A 15 11.32 -3.96 4.95
CA LEU A 15 10.09 -3.51 4.29
C LEU A 15 9.41 -2.32 4.99
N LEU A 16 9.42 -2.27 6.32
CA LEU A 16 8.86 -1.13 7.07
C LEU A 16 9.66 0.16 6.90
N ALA A 17 10.99 0.08 6.86
CA ALA A 17 11.85 1.24 6.61
C ALA A 17 11.69 1.73 5.17
N LEU A 18 11.63 0.80 4.21
CA LEU A 18 11.34 1.10 2.81
C LEU A 18 10.01 1.83 2.63
N ARG A 19 8.95 1.36 3.28
CA ARG A 19 7.64 2.04 3.23
C ARG A 19 7.71 3.47 3.76
N HIS A 20 8.49 3.71 4.82
CA HIS A 20 8.67 5.05 5.37
C HIS A 20 9.41 5.98 4.41
N ASP A 21 10.48 5.50 3.78
CA ASP A 21 11.26 6.30 2.83
C ASP A 21 10.45 6.59 1.56
N LEU A 22 9.64 5.63 1.10
CA LEU A 22 8.67 5.82 0.02
C LEU A 22 7.61 6.87 0.34
N ASP A 23 7.13 6.94 1.59
CA ASP A 23 6.21 8.00 2.03
C ASP A 23 6.89 9.38 2.11
N THR A 24 8.13 9.40 2.59
CA THR A 24 8.91 10.63 2.76
C THR A 24 9.30 11.25 1.43
N HIS A 25 9.80 10.43 0.51
CA HIS A 25 10.37 10.91 -0.75
C HIS A 25 9.37 10.89 -1.90
N GLY A 26 8.40 9.96 -1.87
CA GLY A 26 7.43 9.80 -2.93
C GLY A 26 8.06 9.77 -4.32
N PRO A 27 8.81 8.71 -4.70
CA PRO A 27 9.14 8.46 -6.10
C PRO A 27 7.89 8.09 -6.93
N ASP A 28 7.96 8.30 -8.24
CA ASP A 28 6.98 7.73 -9.18
C ASP A 28 7.36 6.30 -9.58
N PHE A 29 8.67 6.05 -9.67
CA PHE A 29 9.26 4.74 -9.94
C PHE A 29 10.38 4.45 -8.96
N LEU A 30 10.39 3.24 -8.44
CA LEU A 30 11.47 2.71 -7.63
C LEU A 30 12.03 1.44 -8.26
N SER A 31 13.31 1.46 -8.66
CA SER A 31 14.06 0.24 -9.00
C SER A 31 14.60 -0.40 -7.73
N ILE A 32 14.50 -1.71 -7.60
CA ILE A 32 14.97 -2.51 -6.47
C ILE A 32 15.83 -3.64 -7.02
N ASN A 33 17.06 -3.76 -6.52
CA ASN A 33 17.97 -4.82 -6.93
C ASN A 33 18.26 -5.77 -5.77
N GLU A 34 18.64 -6.99 -6.12
CA GLU A 34 18.79 -8.10 -5.19
C GLU A 34 17.61 -8.21 -4.22
N THR A 35 16.43 -8.60 -4.70
CA THR A 35 15.22 -8.70 -3.84
C THR A 35 15.30 -9.84 -2.82
N TRP A 36 16.09 -10.88 -3.15
CA TRP A 36 16.18 -12.17 -2.45
C TRP A 36 14.83 -12.86 -2.26
N LEU A 37 13.88 -12.60 -3.17
CA LEU A 37 12.57 -13.24 -3.15
C LEU A 37 12.58 -14.56 -3.93
N ARG A 38 11.65 -15.43 -3.56
CA ARG A 38 11.43 -16.71 -4.26
C ARG A 38 10.24 -16.59 -5.20
N PRO A 39 10.26 -17.26 -6.37
CA PRO A 39 9.09 -17.37 -7.23
C PRO A 39 7.85 -17.95 -6.52
N SER A 40 8.05 -18.83 -5.52
CA SER A 40 6.99 -19.42 -4.71
C SER A 40 6.36 -18.46 -3.69
N GLN A 41 7.06 -17.38 -3.33
CA GLN A 41 6.55 -16.40 -2.38
C GLN A 41 5.60 -15.48 -3.13
N ASP A 42 4.32 -15.43 -2.76
CA ASP A 42 3.33 -14.58 -3.43
C ASP A 42 3.59 -13.09 -3.12
N SER A 43 3.52 -12.23 -4.15
CA SER A 43 3.71 -10.78 -4.03
C SER A 43 2.76 -10.13 -3.02
N ARG A 44 1.60 -10.75 -2.73
CA ARG A 44 0.65 -10.28 -1.72
C ARG A 44 1.30 -10.10 -0.35
N TYR A 45 2.24 -10.99 0.00
CA TYR A 45 2.95 -10.96 1.28
C TYR A 45 4.02 -9.87 1.38
N ILE A 46 4.21 -9.09 0.32
CA ILE A 46 5.17 -7.98 0.25
C ILE A 46 4.42 -6.69 -0.13
N PRO A 47 3.47 -6.21 0.70
CA PRO A 47 2.75 -5.02 0.34
C PRO A 47 3.68 -3.81 0.29
N ILE A 48 3.58 -3.01 -0.77
CA ILE A 48 4.17 -1.66 -0.82
C ILE A 48 3.02 -0.66 -0.98
N PRO A 49 2.43 -0.19 0.13
CA PRO A 49 1.31 0.73 0.10
C PRO A 49 1.55 1.97 -0.79
N GLY A 50 0.67 2.18 -1.77
CA GLY A 50 0.73 3.30 -2.71
C GLY A 50 1.50 2.99 -3.99
N TYR A 51 1.95 1.75 -4.16
CA TYR A 51 2.70 1.29 -5.31
C TYR A 51 2.23 -0.10 -5.78
N GLN A 52 2.30 -0.31 -7.10
CA GLN A 52 2.22 -1.60 -7.78
C GLN A 52 3.63 -2.18 -7.89
N LEU A 53 3.84 -3.39 -7.35
CA LEU A 53 5.12 -4.09 -7.41
C LEU A 53 5.15 -5.01 -8.64
N PHE A 54 6.17 -4.87 -9.48
CA PHE A 54 6.54 -5.82 -10.52
C PHE A 54 7.88 -6.42 -10.14
N ARG A 55 8.09 -7.73 -10.33
CA ARG A 55 9.35 -8.37 -9.95
C ARG A 55 9.68 -9.53 -10.86
N ARG A 56 10.98 -9.81 -10.98
CA ARG A 56 11.54 -10.99 -11.62
C ARG A 56 12.51 -11.62 -10.63
N ASP A 57 12.10 -12.77 -10.11
CA ASP A 57 12.84 -13.48 -9.07
C ASP A 57 13.83 -14.45 -9.72
N ARG A 58 15.06 -14.50 -9.20
CA ARG A 58 16.06 -15.46 -9.67
C ARG A 58 15.78 -16.84 -9.03
N PRO A 59 15.73 -17.92 -9.82
CA PRO A 59 15.71 -19.27 -9.28
C PRO A 59 17.00 -19.53 -8.49
N GLY A 60 16.88 -19.76 -7.18
CA GLY A 60 18.03 -20.00 -6.32
C GLY A 60 18.76 -21.32 -6.63
N CYS A 61 20.09 -21.34 -6.47
CA CYS A 61 20.84 -22.60 -6.42
C CYS A 61 20.72 -23.23 -5.03
N GLY A 62 20.32 -24.50 -4.94
CA GLY A 62 20.24 -25.22 -3.66
C GLY A 62 19.16 -24.72 -2.69
N GLY A 63 18.09 -24.09 -3.19
CA GLY A 63 16.94 -23.71 -2.37
C GLY A 63 17.12 -22.44 -1.51
N ARG A 64 18.18 -21.64 -1.73
CA ARG A 64 18.32 -20.29 -1.15
C ARG A 64 18.10 -19.23 -2.24
N PRO A 65 17.26 -18.21 -2.01
CA PRO A 65 17.12 -17.12 -2.98
C PRO A 65 18.46 -16.40 -3.12
N ALA A 66 18.75 -15.88 -4.31
CA ALA A 66 19.97 -15.15 -4.62
C ALA A 66 19.63 -14.12 -5.70
N GLY A 67 19.91 -12.83 -5.51
CA GLY A 67 19.58 -11.80 -6.51
C GLY A 67 18.08 -11.50 -6.63
N GLY A 68 17.62 -11.19 -7.85
CA GLY A 68 16.27 -10.77 -8.19
C GLY A 68 16.14 -9.26 -8.38
N VAL A 69 15.27 -8.82 -9.28
CA VAL A 69 14.98 -7.40 -9.55
C VAL A 69 13.50 -7.09 -9.39
N ALA A 70 13.19 -5.87 -8.97
CA ALA A 70 11.81 -5.41 -8.86
C ALA A 70 11.67 -3.92 -9.20
N VAL A 71 10.47 -3.55 -9.62
CA VAL A 71 10.05 -2.17 -9.85
C VAL A 71 8.77 -1.90 -9.07
N ALA A 72 8.81 -0.91 -8.17
CA ALA A 72 7.61 -0.37 -7.56
C ALA A 72 7.17 0.90 -8.31
N VAL A 73 5.99 0.83 -8.92
CA VAL A 73 5.38 1.93 -9.69
C VAL A 73 4.26 2.57 -8.88
N ARG A 74 4.26 3.89 -8.74
CA ARG A 74 3.22 4.58 -7.95
C ARG A 74 1.81 4.25 -8.46
N ASP A 75 0.90 4.03 -7.51
CA ASP A 75 -0.53 3.89 -7.77
C ASP A 75 -1.08 5.07 -8.58
N GLY A 76 -1.85 4.76 -9.63
CA GLY A 76 -2.40 5.75 -10.57
C GLY A 76 -1.63 5.87 -11.87
N LEU A 77 -0.40 5.33 -11.96
CA LEU A 77 0.30 5.10 -13.22
C LEU A 77 -0.07 3.71 -13.75
N ARG A 78 -0.35 3.63 -15.06
CA ARG A 78 -0.62 2.34 -15.73
C ARG A 78 0.69 1.76 -16.24
N ALA A 79 1.09 0.61 -15.72
CA ALA A 79 2.32 -0.07 -16.08
C ALA A 79 2.04 -1.51 -16.54
N THR A 80 2.78 -1.97 -17.54
CA THR A 80 2.74 -3.34 -18.07
C THR A 80 4.15 -3.83 -18.33
N GLU A 81 4.47 -5.08 -18.02
CA GLU A 81 5.76 -5.67 -18.36
C GLU A 81 5.96 -5.74 -19.88
N VAL A 82 7.20 -5.49 -20.32
CA VAL A 82 7.62 -5.61 -21.71
C VAL A 82 8.43 -6.89 -21.85
N ALA A 83 7.98 -7.77 -22.75
CA ALA A 83 8.76 -8.93 -23.16
C ALA A 83 9.96 -8.47 -24.00
N VAL A 84 11.14 -8.60 -23.41
CA VAL A 84 12.44 -8.53 -24.09
C VAL A 84 12.97 -9.95 -24.34
N SER A 85 14.02 -10.09 -25.18
CA SER A 85 14.52 -11.37 -25.71
C SER A 85 14.34 -12.57 -24.78
N GLU A 86 13.72 -13.64 -25.28
CA GLU A 86 13.47 -14.87 -24.52
C GLU A 86 14.76 -15.68 -24.28
N ARG A 87 15.84 -15.36 -25.00
CA ARG A 87 17.13 -16.03 -24.90
C ARG A 87 18.21 -14.99 -24.62
N PRO A 88 18.69 -14.88 -23.37
CA PRO A 88 19.79 -13.98 -23.06
C PRO A 88 21.06 -14.43 -23.78
N VAL A 89 21.96 -13.47 -24.04
CA VAL A 89 23.27 -13.73 -24.64
C VAL A 89 24.01 -14.81 -23.84
N PRO A 90 24.64 -15.80 -24.49
CA PRO A 90 25.39 -16.84 -23.81
C PRO A 90 26.44 -16.26 -22.84
N GLY A 91 26.44 -16.74 -21.59
CA GLY A 91 27.36 -16.24 -20.55
C GLY A 91 26.85 -15.02 -19.76
N SER A 92 25.79 -14.36 -20.22
CA SER A 92 25.13 -13.29 -19.46
C SER A 92 24.51 -13.82 -18.17
N LYS A 93 24.60 -13.02 -17.11
CA LYS A 93 23.88 -13.17 -15.84
C LYS A 93 23.17 -11.87 -15.50
N LEU A 94 22.97 -10.99 -16.48
CA LEU A 94 22.23 -9.76 -16.32
C LEU A 94 20.79 -10.07 -15.91
N GLU A 95 20.35 -9.44 -14.84
CA GLU A 95 18.97 -9.52 -14.38
C GLU A 95 18.28 -8.20 -14.74
N SER A 96 17.22 -8.25 -15.53
CA SER A 96 16.50 -7.04 -15.96
C SER A 96 14.99 -7.22 -15.86
N LEU A 97 14.27 -6.11 -15.65
CA LEU A 97 12.81 -6.04 -15.69
C LEU A 97 12.39 -4.74 -16.38
N TRP A 98 11.81 -4.90 -17.58
CA TRP A 98 11.32 -3.79 -18.38
C TRP A 98 9.82 -3.59 -18.19
N LEU A 99 9.44 -2.36 -17.87
CA LEU A 99 8.04 -1.93 -17.80
C LEU A 99 7.78 -0.82 -18.82
N ARG A 100 6.65 -0.92 -19.51
CA ARG A 100 6.04 0.18 -20.26
C ARG A 100 5.02 0.86 -19.37
N VAL A 101 5.15 2.16 -19.19
CA VAL A 101 4.31 2.96 -18.31
C VAL A 101 3.71 4.12 -19.09
N SER A 102 2.38 4.20 -19.08
CA SER A 102 1.64 5.29 -19.72
C SER A 102 1.44 6.44 -18.74
N ALA A 103 1.93 7.60 -19.13
CA ALA A 103 1.98 8.80 -18.30
C ALA A 103 1.33 9.97 -19.08
N GLY A 104 0.00 10.06 -19.03
CA GLY A 104 -0.76 10.95 -19.91
C GLY A 104 -0.66 10.47 -21.37
N ASN A 105 -0.18 11.34 -22.27
CA ASN A 105 0.07 11.01 -23.68
C ASN A 105 1.49 10.48 -23.93
N GLN A 106 2.36 10.45 -22.92
CA GLN A 106 3.73 9.94 -23.06
C GLN A 106 3.80 8.46 -22.69
N GLN A 107 4.62 7.72 -23.43
CA GLN A 107 5.02 6.35 -23.10
C GLN A 107 6.43 6.37 -22.54
N ILE A 108 6.60 5.70 -21.41
CA ILE A 108 7.85 5.62 -20.67
C ILE A 108 8.25 4.16 -20.58
N TYR A 109 9.49 3.85 -20.90
CA TYR A 109 10.10 2.53 -20.72
C TYR A 109 11.05 2.63 -19.54
N PHE A 110 10.77 1.83 -18.51
CA PHE A 110 11.57 1.79 -17.29
C PHE A 110 12.18 0.41 -17.12
N CYS A 111 13.50 0.33 -17.04
CA CYS A 111 14.24 -0.89 -16.79
C CYS A 111 14.84 -0.85 -15.39
N SER A 112 14.50 -1.83 -14.55
CA SER A 112 15.35 -2.20 -13.41
C SER A 112 16.41 -3.17 -13.91
N VAL A 113 17.68 -2.88 -13.64
CA VAL A 113 18.82 -3.72 -14.06
C VAL A 113 19.68 -4.10 -12.86
N TYR A 114 20.13 -5.34 -12.78
CA TYR A 114 21.13 -5.78 -11.81
C TYR A 114 22.16 -6.64 -12.53
N ARG A 115 23.42 -6.25 -12.43
CA ARG A 115 24.54 -7.06 -12.93
C ARG A 115 25.30 -7.63 -11.73
N PRO A 116 25.35 -8.97 -11.55
CA PRO A 116 26.16 -9.57 -10.51
C PRO A 116 27.65 -9.18 -10.65
N PRO A 117 28.39 -8.99 -9.54
CA PRO A 117 29.79 -8.59 -9.57
C PRO A 117 30.67 -9.73 -10.10
N ARG A 118 30.84 -9.78 -11.42
CA ARG A 118 31.72 -10.73 -12.12
C ARG A 118 32.84 -9.96 -12.83
N PRO A 119 34.12 -10.20 -12.50
CA PRO A 119 35.20 -9.27 -12.86
C PRO A 119 35.81 -9.52 -14.23
N THR A 120 35.55 -10.64 -14.91
CA THR A 120 36.22 -10.94 -16.18
C THR A 120 35.69 -10.06 -17.31
N THR A 121 36.56 -9.72 -18.26
CA THR A 121 36.19 -8.94 -19.45
C THR A 121 35.07 -9.63 -20.24
N ASP A 122 35.11 -10.96 -20.32
CA ASP A 122 34.10 -11.76 -21.04
C ASP A 122 32.75 -11.72 -20.34
N ASP A 123 32.72 -11.79 -19.00
CA ASP A 123 31.49 -11.63 -18.22
C ASP A 123 30.86 -10.24 -18.45
N VAL A 124 31.67 -9.18 -18.37
CA VAL A 124 31.21 -7.80 -18.61
C VAL A 124 30.67 -7.67 -20.04
N THR A 125 31.39 -8.24 -21.00
CA THR A 125 31.02 -8.24 -22.42
C THR A 125 29.65 -8.88 -22.63
N ALA A 126 29.47 -10.13 -22.16
CA ALA A 126 28.22 -10.85 -22.31
C ALA A 126 27.03 -10.13 -21.65
N ASP A 127 27.24 -9.53 -20.46
CA ASP A 127 26.18 -8.79 -19.75
C ASP A 127 25.80 -7.49 -20.49
N LEU A 128 26.76 -6.77 -21.07
CA LEU A 128 26.49 -5.53 -21.80
C LEU A 128 25.91 -5.78 -23.19
N ASP A 129 26.31 -6.87 -23.85
CA ASP A 129 25.72 -7.28 -25.14
C ASP A 129 24.26 -7.72 -24.95
N ASP A 130 23.95 -8.41 -23.85
CA ASP A 130 22.55 -8.72 -23.48
C ASP A 130 21.73 -7.45 -23.25
N LEU A 131 22.28 -6.46 -22.51
CA LEU A 131 21.62 -5.18 -22.33
C LEU A 131 21.41 -4.44 -23.66
N GLN A 132 22.37 -4.55 -24.59
CA GLN A 132 22.27 -3.97 -25.93
C GLN A 132 21.11 -4.59 -26.72
N GLU A 133 21.02 -5.91 -26.81
CA GLU A 133 19.92 -6.59 -27.52
C GLU A 133 18.54 -6.21 -26.95
N GLN A 134 18.45 -6.07 -25.63
CA GLN A 134 17.23 -5.60 -24.96
C GLN A 134 16.88 -4.16 -25.34
N LEU A 135 17.88 -3.27 -25.39
CA LEU A 135 17.71 -1.88 -25.80
C LEU A 135 17.31 -1.74 -27.26
N GLU A 136 17.91 -2.53 -28.16
CA GLU A 136 17.54 -2.59 -29.58
C GLU A 136 16.08 -3.03 -29.74
N THR A 137 15.67 -4.05 -28.98
CA THR A 137 14.29 -4.55 -28.98
C THR A 137 13.30 -3.45 -28.55
N VAL A 138 13.60 -2.74 -27.45
CA VAL A 138 12.73 -1.68 -26.93
C VAL A 138 12.68 -0.48 -27.88
N SER A 139 13.84 -0.05 -28.39
CA SER A 139 13.97 1.13 -29.25
C SER A 139 13.32 0.93 -30.63
N THR A 140 13.43 -0.27 -31.21
CA THR A 140 12.82 -0.59 -32.51
C THR A 140 11.30 -0.64 -32.42
N ARG A 141 10.78 -1.15 -31.31
CA ARG A 141 9.33 -1.28 -31.12
C ARG A 141 8.68 0.05 -30.75
N HIS A 142 9.42 1.00 -30.17
CA HIS A 142 8.84 2.14 -29.47
C HIS A 142 9.72 3.40 -29.42
N GLY A 143 9.15 4.58 -29.75
CA GLY A 143 9.82 5.89 -29.68
C GLY A 143 9.59 6.66 -28.37
N GLY A 144 9.62 5.99 -27.22
CA GLY A 144 9.31 6.58 -25.91
C GLY A 144 10.52 7.14 -25.14
N LEU A 145 10.26 7.71 -23.96
CA LEU A 145 11.33 8.02 -23.01
C LEU A 145 11.83 6.73 -22.37
N ILE A 146 13.15 6.55 -22.30
CA ILE A 146 13.79 5.37 -21.73
C ILE A 146 14.51 5.76 -20.45
N PHE A 147 14.29 4.97 -19.40
CA PHE A 147 14.96 5.08 -18.12
C PHE A 147 15.50 3.71 -17.73
N ILE A 148 16.78 3.64 -17.40
CA ILE A 148 17.42 2.45 -16.82
C ILE A 148 17.89 2.85 -15.43
N ALA A 149 17.55 2.05 -14.42
CA ALA A 149 17.98 2.30 -13.06
C ALA A 149 18.38 1.01 -12.37
N GLY A 150 19.56 0.95 -11.78
CA GLY A 150 19.99 -0.27 -11.11
C GLY A 150 21.47 -0.37 -10.77
N ASP A 151 21.83 -1.42 -10.06
CA ASP A 151 23.22 -1.72 -9.71
C ASP A 151 23.89 -2.50 -10.84
N VAL A 152 24.82 -1.83 -11.52
CA VAL A 152 25.57 -2.43 -12.63
C VAL A 152 26.90 -3.04 -12.19
N ASN A 153 27.29 -2.90 -10.91
CA ASN A 153 28.59 -3.34 -10.40
C ASN A 153 29.78 -2.92 -11.29
N ILE A 154 29.69 -1.72 -11.88
CA ILE A 154 30.75 -1.05 -12.64
C ILE A 154 30.91 0.32 -12.01
N ASP A 155 32.10 0.61 -11.48
CA ASP A 155 32.34 1.89 -10.81
C ASP A 155 32.43 3.04 -11.82
N MET A 156 31.41 3.89 -11.84
CA MET A 156 31.31 5.07 -12.68
C MET A 156 32.34 6.14 -12.32
N ALA A 157 32.91 6.10 -11.11
CA ALA A 157 33.99 7.01 -10.70
C ALA A 157 35.37 6.57 -11.21
N SER A 158 35.57 5.28 -11.49
CA SER A 158 36.82 4.72 -12.03
C SER A 158 37.06 5.09 -13.50
N ASP A 159 38.25 4.84 -14.04
CA ASP A 159 38.52 4.84 -15.49
C ASP A 159 38.83 3.41 -15.98
N SER A 160 37.81 2.55 -15.96
CA SER A 160 37.91 1.16 -16.35
C SER A 160 37.39 0.90 -17.77
N THR A 161 37.88 -0.17 -18.42
CA THR A 161 37.35 -0.63 -19.71
C THR A 161 35.86 -0.95 -19.63
N ALA A 162 35.40 -1.51 -18.50
CA ALA A 162 33.99 -1.79 -18.25
C ALA A 162 33.14 -0.51 -18.25
N LYS A 163 33.59 0.55 -17.57
CA LYS A 163 32.92 1.86 -17.61
C LYS A 163 32.89 2.43 -19.02
N ARG A 164 34.02 2.45 -19.74
CA ARG A 164 34.08 3.00 -21.11
C ARG A 164 33.08 2.30 -22.03
N ARG A 165 33.01 0.96 -21.98
CA ARG A 165 32.04 0.18 -22.75
C ARG A 165 30.59 0.46 -22.31
N TYR A 166 30.32 0.54 -21.02
CA TYR A 166 28.99 0.90 -20.51
C TYR A 166 28.55 2.27 -21.01
N CYS A 167 29.42 3.29 -20.92
CA CYS A 167 29.13 4.64 -21.42
C CYS A 167 28.90 4.64 -22.93
N GLN A 168 29.74 3.96 -23.72
CA GLN A 168 29.55 3.82 -25.17
C GLN A 168 28.20 3.20 -25.52
N LEU A 169 27.79 2.16 -24.79
CA LEU A 169 26.47 1.55 -24.96
C LEU A 169 25.36 2.55 -24.65
N MET A 170 25.43 3.27 -23.53
CA MET A 170 24.42 4.27 -23.18
C MET A 170 24.34 5.39 -24.24
N ASP A 171 25.50 5.89 -24.70
CA ASP A 171 25.60 6.94 -25.72
C ASP A 171 24.99 6.49 -27.06
N ALA A 172 25.17 5.23 -27.46
CA ALA A 172 24.60 4.67 -28.68
C ALA A 172 23.06 4.73 -28.71
N PHE A 173 22.40 4.72 -27.54
CA PHE A 173 20.94 4.85 -27.40
C PHE A 173 20.51 6.24 -26.92
N ALA A 174 21.39 7.25 -27.00
CA ALA A 174 21.16 8.61 -26.50
C ALA A 174 20.74 8.64 -25.01
N LEU A 175 21.22 7.68 -24.22
CA LEU A 175 21.00 7.61 -22.78
C LEU A 175 22.20 8.24 -22.07
N ARG A 176 21.92 9.13 -21.12
CA ARG A 176 22.94 9.71 -20.26
C ARG A 176 22.84 9.13 -18.86
N GLN A 177 23.96 8.70 -18.26
CA GLN A 177 24.04 8.37 -16.84
C GLN A 177 24.02 9.68 -16.02
N HIS A 178 23.16 9.72 -14.99
CA HIS A 178 22.88 10.95 -14.25
C HIS A 178 23.48 10.99 -12.83
N ILE A 179 23.97 9.89 -12.26
CA ILE A 179 24.38 9.80 -10.85
C ILE A 179 25.89 10.01 -10.71
N THR A 180 26.28 11.02 -9.94
CA THR A 180 27.70 11.44 -9.84
C THR A 180 28.32 11.26 -8.45
N GLY A 181 27.53 10.91 -7.43
CA GLY A 181 28.01 10.75 -6.05
C GLY A 181 28.17 9.28 -5.65
N PRO A 182 28.94 8.98 -4.59
CA PRO A 182 29.17 7.61 -4.14
C PRO A 182 27.87 6.95 -3.71
N THR A 183 27.66 5.74 -4.20
CA THR A 183 26.44 4.96 -3.95
C THR A 183 26.73 3.77 -3.06
N PHE A 184 27.89 3.12 -3.15
CA PHE A 184 28.27 2.06 -2.23
C PHE A 184 29.20 2.58 -1.14
N ARG A 185 28.74 2.54 0.12
CA ARG A 185 29.44 3.23 1.23
C ARG A 185 30.77 2.60 1.61
N SER A 186 30.88 1.27 1.51
CA SER A 186 32.06 0.55 1.99
C SER A 186 33.33 0.86 1.19
N SER A 187 33.20 1.09 -0.12
CA SER A 187 34.32 1.44 -1.01
C SER A 187 34.29 2.92 -1.45
N GLY A 188 33.17 3.61 -1.31
CA GLY A 188 32.95 4.92 -1.91
C GLY A 188 32.71 4.89 -3.43
N SER A 189 32.49 3.71 -4.04
CA SER A 189 32.26 3.57 -5.48
C SER A 189 30.85 4.03 -5.90
N THR A 190 30.71 4.39 -7.17
CA THR A 190 29.44 4.76 -7.80
C THR A 190 29.02 3.65 -8.75
N ILE A 191 28.29 2.66 -8.24
CA ILE A 191 27.88 1.44 -8.99
C ILE A 191 26.38 1.40 -9.29
N ASP A 192 25.61 2.27 -8.63
CA ASP A 192 24.17 2.44 -8.81
C ASP A 192 23.91 3.57 -9.80
N VAL A 193 23.25 3.27 -10.92
CA VAL A 193 23.09 4.19 -12.04
C VAL A 193 21.62 4.53 -12.28
N ILE A 194 21.39 5.76 -12.72
CA ILE A 194 20.13 6.16 -13.38
C ILE A 194 20.52 6.74 -14.74
N CYS A 195 20.15 6.05 -15.81
CA CYS A 195 20.40 6.46 -17.19
C CYS A 195 19.08 6.84 -17.88
N SER A 196 19.07 7.90 -18.68
CA SER A 196 17.88 8.24 -19.48
C SER A 196 18.16 9.19 -20.63
N ASN A 197 17.23 9.23 -21.59
CA ASN A 197 17.12 10.26 -22.63
C ASN A 197 16.17 11.42 -22.23
N GLY A 198 15.77 11.50 -20.95
CA GLY A 198 14.86 12.51 -20.44
C GLY A 198 15.55 13.79 -19.95
N THR A 199 14.79 14.88 -19.85
CA THR A 199 15.29 16.16 -19.33
C THR A 199 15.40 16.13 -17.80
N LEU A 200 16.63 16.00 -17.29
CA LEU A 200 16.94 16.01 -15.86
C LEU A 200 16.66 17.38 -15.22
N GLN A 201 16.02 17.39 -14.05
CA GLN A 201 15.84 18.57 -13.21
C GLN A 201 16.76 18.58 -11.99
N ARG A 202 16.88 17.43 -11.31
CA ARG A 202 17.70 17.28 -10.10
C ARG A 202 18.13 15.83 -9.97
N GLN A 203 19.39 15.62 -9.58
CA GLN A 203 19.93 14.31 -9.23
C GLN A 203 20.67 14.37 -7.89
N GLY A 204 20.98 13.21 -7.33
CA GLY A 204 21.82 13.07 -6.14
C GLY A 204 21.65 11.73 -5.45
N THR A 205 22.37 11.55 -4.36
CA THR A 205 22.31 10.34 -3.53
C THR A 205 21.64 10.64 -2.18
N LEU A 206 20.93 9.68 -1.61
CA LEU A 206 20.35 9.75 -0.26
C LEU A 206 20.85 8.58 0.58
N HIS A 207 21.11 8.82 1.85
CA HIS A 207 21.51 7.76 2.76
C HIS A 207 20.43 6.68 2.89
N CYS A 208 20.84 5.41 2.95
CA CYS A 208 19.96 4.28 3.25
C CYS A 208 20.35 3.62 4.58
N ASP A 209 19.38 3.56 5.50
CA ASP A 209 19.58 3.08 6.87
C ASP A 209 19.73 1.54 6.99
N TYR A 210 19.46 0.79 5.91
CA TYR A 210 19.23 -0.66 5.97
C TYR A 210 19.89 -1.45 4.84
N SER A 211 20.78 -0.82 4.07
CA SER A 211 21.68 -1.47 3.13
C SER A 211 22.94 -0.63 3.00
N ASP A 212 24.04 -1.25 2.58
CA ASP A 212 25.34 -0.61 2.38
C ASP A 212 25.37 0.33 1.15
N HIS A 213 24.37 0.23 0.27
CA HIS A 213 24.17 1.21 -0.79
C HIS A 213 23.30 2.37 -0.31
N ASN A 214 23.60 3.56 -0.80
CA ASN A 214 22.77 4.75 -0.74
C ASN A 214 21.76 4.72 -1.90
N TRP A 215 20.63 5.40 -1.73
CA TRP A 215 19.69 5.62 -2.82
C TRP A 215 20.32 6.50 -3.88
N ALA A 216 20.25 6.08 -5.14
CA ALA A 216 20.40 7.01 -6.26
C ALA A 216 19.03 7.62 -6.57
N ARG A 217 18.98 8.94 -6.77
CA ARG A 217 17.73 9.66 -7.04
C ARG A 217 17.91 10.64 -8.18
N ALA A 218 16.92 10.68 -9.08
CA ALA A 218 16.83 11.70 -10.12
C ALA A 218 15.37 12.12 -10.34
N THR A 219 15.17 13.36 -10.76
CA THR A 219 13.86 13.91 -11.10
C THR A 219 13.91 14.50 -12.50
N PHE A 220 12.88 14.24 -13.28
CA PHE A 220 12.80 14.59 -14.69
C PHE A 220 11.54 15.40 -14.99
N SER A 221 11.67 16.35 -15.90
CA SER A 221 10.54 17.08 -16.47
C SER A 221 9.78 16.16 -17.42
N LEU A 222 8.47 16.04 -17.23
CA LEU A 222 7.59 15.40 -18.21
C LEU A 222 6.55 16.40 -18.68
N THR A 223 6.42 16.54 -19.99
CA THR A 223 5.38 17.38 -20.61
C THR A 223 4.04 16.65 -20.55
N GLY A 224 2.98 17.34 -20.09
CA GLY A 224 1.62 16.81 -20.12
C GLY A 224 1.22 15.87 -18.97
N LEU A 225 2.14 15.51 -18.06
CA LEU A 225 1.80 14.73 -16.87
C LEU A 225 1.29 15.63 -15.74
N ARG A 226 -0.04 15.64 -15.53
CA ARG A 226 -0.64 16.16 -14.29
C ARG A 226 -1.19 14.99 -13.48
N PRO A 227 -0.42 14.38 -12.56
CA PRO A 227 -0.97 13.37 -11.68
C PRO A 227 -2.14 13.98 -10.90
N LYS A 228 -3.33 13.38 -10.99
CA LYS A 228 -4.50 13.86 -10.26
C LYS A 228 -4.19 13.71 -8.76
N PRO A 229 -4.08 14.80 -7.99
CA PRO A 229 -3.83 14.66 -6.55
C PRO A 229 -5.03 13.98 -5.91
N THR A 230 -4.78 12.98 -5.06
CA THR A 230 -5.81 12.46 -4.15
C THR A 230 -6.09 13.54 -3.12
N VAL A 231 -7.21 14.24 -3.25
CA VAL A 231 -7.63 15.27 -2.31
C VAL A 231 -8.73 14.69 -1.44
N VAL A 232 -8.53 14.68 -0.13
CA VAL A 232 -9.58 14.35 0.83
C VAL A 232 -10.10 15.65 1.42
N THR A 233 -11.41 15.81 1.41
CA THR A 233 -12.11 16.91 2.08
C THR A 233 -12.64 16.36 3.41
N ALA A 234 -12.13 16.87 4.52
CA ALA A 234 -12.56 16.44 5.86
C ALA A 234 -12.56 17.60 6.85
N ARG A 235 -13.40 17.50 7.88
CA ARG A 235 -13.35 18.38 9.05
C ARG A 235 -12.22 17.90 9.98
N SER A 236 -11.42 18.81 10.50
CA SER A 236 -10.40 18.46 11.50
C SER A 236 -10.95 18.68 12.90
N TRP A 237 -11.17 17.59 13.63
CA TRP A 237 -11.69 17.63 15.01
C TRP A 237 -10.59 17.83 16.06
N ARG A 238 -9.31 17.76 15.67
CA ARG A 238 -8.16 17.79 16.59
C ARG A 238 -8.04 19.11 17.38
N ARG A 239 -8.58 20.20 16.85
CA ARG A 239 -8.51 21.54 17.46
C ARG A 239 -9.90 22.18 17.61
N THR A 240 -10.96 21.39 17.50
CA THR A 240 -12.33 21.90 17.65
C THR A 240 -12.61 22.11 19.13
N ASN A 241 -13.14 23.27 19.48
CA ASN A 241 -13.57 23.56 20.84
C ASN A 241 -14.87 22.78 21.14
N ALA A 242 -14.73 21.66 21.87
CA ALA A 242 -15.85 20.78 22.20
C ALA A 242 -16.88 21.46 23.12
N GLU A 243 -16.44 22.35 24.02
CA GLU A 243 -17.32 23.07 24.94
C GLU A 243 -18.23 24.04 24.18
N GLU A 244 -17.65 24.79 23.25
CA GLU A 244 -18.42 25.73 22.41
C GLU A 244 -19.38 25.00 21.47
N LEU A 245 -18.99 23.84 20.92
CA LEU A 245 -19.89 23.00 20.13
C LEU A 245 -21.09 22.54 20.96
N ASN A 246 -20.86 22.02 22.17
CA ASN A 246 -21.93 21.58 23.05
C ASN A 246 -22.87 22.73 23.43
N ARG A 247 -22.33 23.91 23.75
CA ARG A 247 -23.11 25.10 24.05
C ARG A 247 -24.02 25.49 22.90
N ARG A 248 -23.49 25.53 21.67
CA ARG A 248 -24.26 25.87 20.45
C ARG A 248 -25.35 24.83 20.15
N LEU A 249 -25.09 23.55 20.37
CA LEU A 249 -26.09 22.49 20.17
C LEU A 249 -27.21 22.51 21.22
N GLN A 250 -26.91 22.91 22.46
CA GLN A 250 -27.91 23.06 23.53
C GLN A 250 -28.86 24.22 23.29
N THR A 251 -28.43 25.25 22.54
CA THR A 251 -29.26 26.43 22.22
C THR A 251 -30.21 26.21 21.04
N ILE A 252 -30.11 25.08 20.34
CA ILE A 252 -30.98 24.77 19.19
C ILE A 252 -32.34 24.29 19.70
N ASP A 253 -33.43 24.81 19.11
CA ASP A 253 -34.75 24.23 19.32
C ASP A 253 -34.88 22.91 18.53
N TRP A 254 -34.99 21.82 19.28
CA TRP A 254 -35.13 20.47 18.76
C TRP A 254 -36.59 20.05 18.58
N SER A 255 -37.55 20.89 19.00
CA SER A 255 -38.99 20.59 18.92
C SER A 255 -39.43 20.14 17.53
N PRO A 256 -38.99 20.76 16.42
CA PRO A 256 -39.37 20.31 15.07
C PRO A 256 -38.91 18.88 14.71
N VAL A 257 -37.79 18.42 15.28
CA VAL A 257 -37.32 17.03 15.10
C VAL A 257 -38.23 16.07 15.88
N PHE A 258 -38.60 16.42 17.10
CA PHE A 258 -39.41 15.54 17.96
C PHE A 258 -40.90 15.50 17.57
N HIS A 259 -41.44 16.57 16.99
CA HIS A 259 -42.85 16.66 16.61
C HIS A 259 -43.15 16.18 15.18
N SER A 260 -42.14 16.09 14.32
CA SER A 260 -42.33 15.55 12.97
C SER A 260 -42.54 14.02 13.02
N THR A 261 -43.47 13.51 12.23
CA THR A 261 -43.67 12.06 12.01
C THR A 261 -42.95 11.54 10.77
N ASP A 262 -42.32 12.43 9.99
CA ASP A 262 -41.61 12.10 8.75
C ASP A 262 -40.09 12.09 9.01
N PRO A 263 -39.42 10.91 8.95
CA PRO A 263 -37.98 10.79 9.13
C PRO A 263 -37.15 11.65 8.18
N ALA A 264 -37.64 11.92 6.96
CA ALA A 264 -36.94 12.78 6.01
C ALA A 264 -36.93 14.24 6.51
N GLN A 265 -38.06 14.75 6.98
CA GLN A 265 -38.17 16.09 7.55
C GLN A 265 -37.37 16.25 8.84
N GLN A 266 -37.36 15.22 9.70
CA GLN A 266 -36.51 15.19 10.90
C GLN A 266 -35.03 15.34 10.53
N TRP A 267 -34.58 14.59 9.53
CA TRP A 267 -33.19 14.60 9.06
C TRP A 267 -32.80 15.92 8.41
N GLU A 268 -33.66 16.47 7.55
CA GLU A 268 -33.42 17.77 6.91
C GLU A 268 -33.32 18.90 7.93
N TYR A 269 -34.23 18.95 8.91
CA TYR A 269 -34.15 19.95 9.98
C TYR A 269 -32.88 19.76 10.82
N PHE A 270 -32.57 18.53 11.23
CA PHE A 270 -31.35 18.22 11.97
C PHE A 270 -30.09 18.70 11.25
N LEU A 271 -29.96 18.42 9.95
CA LEU A 271 -28.84 18.91 9.15
C LEU A 271 -28.86 20.43 9.00
N GLY A 272 -30.02 21.03 8.79
CA GLY A 272 -30.19 22.47 8.65
C GLY A 272 -29.69 23.26 9.86
N VAL A 273 -29.93 22.76 11.08
CA VAL A 273 -29.52 23.45 12.31
C VAL A 273 -28.09 23.10 12.76
N THR A 274 -27.62 21.87 12.52
CA THR A 274 -26.29 21.43 12.99
C THR A 274 -25.16 21.78 12.02
N ARG A 275 -25.41 21.73 10.71
CA ARG A 275 -24.37 21.91 9.70
C ARG A 275 -23.71 23.29 9.73
N PRO A 276 -24.44 24.42 9.90
CA PRO A 276 -23.82 25.74 10.03
C PRO A 276 -22.88 25.82 11.25
N VAL A 277 -23.27 25.25 12.38
CA VAL A 277 -22.45 25.19 13.60
C VAL A 277 -21.16 24.40 13.35
N LEU A 278 -21.26 23.29 12.62
CA LEU A 278 -20.09 22.49 12.24
C LEU A 278 -19.20 23.18 11.20
N ASP A 279 -19.76 23.95 10.27
CA ASP A 279 -19.01 24.72 9.29
C ASP A 279 -18.21 25.86 9.91
N GLU A 280 -18.73 26.49 10.97
CA GLU A 280 -18.04 27.52 11.73
C GLU A 280 -16.92 26.94 12.61
N LEU A 281 -17.24 25.93 13.43
CA LEU A 281 -16.30 25.41 14.45
C LEU A 281 -15.30 24.38 13.91
N ALA A 282 -15.65 23.68 12.83
CA ALA A 282 -14.81 22.64 12.24
C ALA A 282 -14.95 22.65 10.70
N PRO A 283 -14.47 23.71 10.01
CA PRO A 283 -14.67 23.86 8.57
C PRO A 283 -14.08 22.70 7.78
N LEU A 284 -14.73 22.37 6.66
CA LEU A 284 -14.21 21.39 5.70
C LEU A 284 -12.90 21.89 5.10
N LYS A 285 -11.81 21.14 5.31
CA LYS A 285 -10.50 21.44 4.75
C LYS A 285 -10.15 20.42 3.69
N ARG A 286 -9.67 20.91 2.54
CA ARG A 286 -9.13 20.09 1.45
C ARG A 286 -7.66 19.81 1.74
N THR A 287 -7.32 18.53 1.89
CA THR A 287 -5.93 18.11 2.14
C THR A 287 -5.48 17.17 1.02
N LYS A 288 -4.29 17.44 0.46
CA LYS A 288 -3.65 16.53 -0.50
C LYS A 288 -3.09 15.33 0.28
N VAL A 289 -3.60 14.15 -0.03
CA VAL A 289 -3.12 12.88 0.50
C VAL A 289 -2.02 12.36 -0.41
N ARG A 290 -0.80 12.30 0.09
CA ARG A 290 0.39 11.85 -0.66
C ARG A 290 0.51 10.33 -0.71
N ASN A 291 0.06 9.64 0.35
CA ASN A 291 0.02 8.18 0.43
C ASN A 291 -1.23 7.73 1.20
N PRO A 292 -2.31 7.31 0.53
CA PRO A 292 -3.56 6.93 1.20
C PRO A 292 -3.46 5.62 1.99
N THR A 293 -2.35 4.89 1.87
CA THR A 293 -2.18 3.54 2.44
C THR A 293 -0.96 3.43 3.36
N ALA A 294 -0.31 4.56 3.70
CA ALA A 294 0.82 4.58 4.63
C ALA A 294 0.47 3.93 5.98
N PRO A 295 1.43 3.20 6.59
CA PRO A 295 1.21 2.64 7.93
C PRO A 295 0.94 3.79 8.92
N PRO A 296 -0.07 3.65 9.78
CA PRO A 296 -0.45 4.71 10.71
C PRO A 296 0.62 4.81 11.80
N VAL A 297 1.50 5.81 11.69
CA VAL A 297 2.53 6.10 12.68
C VAL A 297 2.10 7.27 13.57
N THR A 298 2.27 7.11 14.88
CA THR A 298 2.04 8.16 15.88
C THR A 298 3.16 9.20 15.88
N GLU A 299 2.90 10.38 16.45
CA GLU A 299 3.94 11.41 16.60
C GLU A 299 5.11 10.94 17.48
N ALA A 300 4.84 10.14 18.52
CA ALA A 300 5.88 9.53 19.34
C ALA A 300 6.79 8.60 18.52
N THR A 301 6.21 7.81 17.61
CA THR A 301 6.99 6.97 16.69
C THR A 301 7.79 7.81 15.71
N LYS A 302 7.22 8.89 15.16
CA LYS A 302 7.97 9.83 14.29
C LYS A 302 9.16 10.47 15.01
N GLN A 303 9.01 10.80 16.28
CA GLN A 303 10.09 11.36 17.10
C GLN A 303 11.20 10.32 17.32
N LEU A 304 10.86 9.08 17.67
CA LEU A 304 11.84 7.98 17.75
C LEU A 304 12.58 7.76 16.41
N MET A 305 11.89 7.92 15.28
CA MET A 305 12.51 7.83 13.96
C MET A 305 13.47 8.99 13.69
N ALA A 306 13.14 10.20 14.14
CA ALA A 306 14.02 11.35 14.04
C ALA A 306 15.27 11.20 14.92
N GLU A 307 15.11 10.72 16.16
CA GLU A 307 16.21 10.40 17.08
C GLU A 307 17.12 9.31 16.48
N ARG A 308 16.54 8.25 15.91
CA ARG A 308 17.31 7.20 15.22
C ARG A 308 18.17 7.79 14.10
N ARG A 309 17.62 8.70 13.30
CA ARG A 309 18.37 9.38 12.23
C ARG A 309 19.46 10.29 12.78
N ALA A 310 19.26 10.91 13.94
CA ALA A 310 20.28 11.72 14.59
C ALA A 310 21.46 10.85 15.05
N ALA A 311 21.19 9.78 15.80
CA ALA A 311 22.24 8.85 16.25
C ALA A 311 23.05 8.26 15.09
N LEU A 312 22.42 8.01 13.94
CA LEU A 312 23.12 7.56 12.74
C LEU A 312 24.03 8.64 12.13
N ARG A 313 23.58 9.90 12.09
CA ARG A 313 24.40 11.03 11.63
C ARG A 313 25.60 11.27 12.55
N ASP A 314 25.40 11.07 13.84
CA ASP A 314 26.42 11.30 14.87
C ASP A 314 27.42 10.12 14.96
N GLY A 315 27.21 9.04 14.20
CA GLY A 315 28.10 7.87 14.17
C GLY A 315 27.96 6.95 15.38
N ASP A 316 26.98 7.17 16.26
CA ASP A 316 26.73 6.38 17.46
C ASP A 316 26.02 5.06 17.10
N ARG A 317 26.81 4.04 16.78
CA ARG A 317 26.32 2.72 16.34
C ARG A 317 25.48 2.00 17.37
N ASP A 318 25.80 2.12 18.66
CA ASP A 318 25.11 1.37 19.71
C ASP A 318 23.77 2.02 20.06
N HIS A 319 23.73 3.35 20.14
CA HIS A 319 22.50 4.10 20.29
C HIS A 319 21.60 3.94 19.06
N TYR A 320 22.16 3.96 17.85
CA TYR A 320 21.42 3.67 16.62
C TYR A 320 20.78 2.27 16.66
N ARG A 321 21.52 1.23 17.05
CA ARG A 321 20.97 -0.14 17.16
C ARG A 321 19.82 -0.21 18.16
N GLN A 322 19.95 0.45 19.30
CA GLN A 322 18.90 0.49 20.32
C GLN A 322 17.66 1.23 19.80
N LEU A 323 17.84 2.41 19.20
CA LEU A 323 16.76 3.21 18.61
C LEU A 323 16.09 2.49 17.44
N ASN A 324 16.85 1.80 16.59
CA ASN A 324 16.29 1.03 15.49
C ASN A 324 15.34 -0.07 16.00
N ARG A 325 15.73 -0.83 17.04
CA ARG A 325 14.84 -1.82 17.67
C ARG A 325 13.57 -1.18 18.23
N ARG A 326 13.70 -0.04 18.92
CA ARG A 326 12.58 0.72 19.49
C ARG A 326 11.63 1.24 18.42
N VAL A 327 12.15 1.80 17.33
CA VAL A 327 11.39 2.28 16.18
C VAL A 327 10.61 1.13 15.52
N GLN A 328 11.25 -0.01 15.27
CA GLN A 328 10.58 -1.17 14.67
C GLN A 328 9.45 -1.70 15.56
N ALA A 329 9.68 -1.76 16.88
CA ALA A 329 8.65 -2.13 17.84
C ALA A 329 7.49 -1.12 17.87
N ALA A 330 7.80 0.18 17.84
CA ALA A 330 6.81 1.25 17.85
C ALA A 330 5.94 1.25 16.57
N ILE A 331 6.54 1.08 15.40
CA ILE A 331 5.79 0.97 14.13
C ILE A 331 4.85 -0.25 14.13
N ARG A 332 5.33 -1.41 14.62
CA ARG A 332 4.50 -2.62 14.75
C ARG A 332 3.33 -2.41 15.70
N ARG A 333 3.59 -1.76 16.85
CA ARG A 333 2.55 -1.38 17.83
C ARG A 333 1.51 -0.47 17.18
N ASP A 334 1.94 0.62 16.56
CA ASP A 334 1.02 1.61 15.98
C ASP A 334 0.17 1.02 14.84
N THR A 335 0.77 0.15 14.01
CA THR A 335 0.07 -0.59 12.96
C THR A 335 -0.98 -1.53 13.55
N ARG A 336 -0.62 -2.33 14.56
CA ARG A 336 -1.55 -3.24 15.24
C ARG A 336 -2.69 -2.46 15.88
N ASP A 337 -2.39 -1.38 16.59
CA ASP A 337 -3.38 -0.59 17.31
C ASP A 337 -4.36 0.09 16.34
N ALA A 338 -3.90 0.49 15.16
CA ALA A 338 -4.78 1.04 14.12
C ALA A 338 -5.67 -0.02 13.47
N VAL A 339 -5.13 -1.20 13.16
CA VAL A 339 -5.94 -2.33 12.65
C VAL A 339 -6.98 -2.74 13.69
N GLN A 340 -6.56 -2.86 14.96
CA GLN A 340 -7.45 -3.20 16.07
C GLN A 340 -8.55 -2.15 16.23
N ARG A 341 -8.21 -0.86 16.17
CA ARG A 341 -9.19 0.24 16.22
C ARG A 341 -10.17 0.16 15.05
N HIS A 342 -9.68 -0.10 13.83
CA HIS A 342 -10.54 -0.24 12.66
C HIS A 342 -11.54 -1.40 12.79
N ILE A 343 -11.08 -2.54 13.30
CA ILE A 343 -11.93 -3.73 13.56
C ILE A 343 -12.96 -3.43 14.64
N GLN A 344 -12.56 -2.74 15.72
CA GLN A 344 -13.46 -2.34 16.80
C GLN A 344 -14.53 -1.35 16.34
N GLU A 345 -14.16 -0.36 15.52
CA GLU A 345 -15.07 0.70 15.07
C GLU A 345 -16.07 0.23 13.99
N ARG A 346 -15.65 -0.66 13.08
CA ARG A 346 -16.47 -1.09 11.94
C ARG A 346 -17.01 -2.52 12.05
N GLY A 347 -16.77 -3.17 13.19
CA GLY A 347 -17.25 -4.51 13.51
C GLY A 347 -16.51 -5.63 12.78
N ARG A 348 -16.84 -6.88 13.11
CA ARG A 348 -16.14 -8.10 12.64
C ARG A 348 -16.18 -8.27 11.11
N ALA A 349 -17.20 -7.75 10.43
CA ALA A 349 -17.30 -7.76 8.96
C ALA A 349 -16.26 -6.85 8.25
N SER A 350 -15.62 -5.94 8.99
CA SER A 350 -14.55 -5.08 8.49
C SER A 350 -13.15 -5.68 8.66
N LEU A 351 -13.04 -6.83 9.34
CA LEU A 351 -11.77 -7.45 9.71
C LEU A 351 -10.91 -7.73 8.49
N TRP A 352 -11.52 -8.32 7.45
CA TRP A 352 -10.82 -8.55 6.19
C TRP A 352 -10.38 -7.24 5.51
N ARG A 353 -11.23 -6.21 5.48
CA ARG A 353 -10.90 -4.91 4.86
C ARG A 353 -9.81 -4.14 5.62
N GLY A 354 -9.72 -4.28 6.94
CA GLY A 354 -8.68 -3.64 7.75
C GLY A 354 -7.34 -4.38 7.67
N VAL A 355 -7.38 -5.70 7.51
CA VAL A 355 -6.21 -6.56 7.42
C VAL A 355 -5.67 -6.67 5.99
N GLN A 356 -6.54 -6.54 4.98
CA GLN A 356 -6.19 -6.69 3.56
C GLN A 356 -5.04 -5.76 3.13
N PRO A 357 -4.98 -4.46 3.47
CA PRO A 357 -3.84 -3.61 3.10
C PRO A 357 -2.50 -4.04 3.74
N VAL A 358 -2.56 -4.79 4.84
CA VAL A 358 -1.38 -5.29 5.57
C VAL A 358 -0.94 -6.66 5.02
N ILE A 359 -1.88 -7.49 4.55
CA ILE A 359 -1.65 -8.86 4.07
C ILE A 359 -1.60 -8.96 2.54
N ALA A 360 -2.17 -8.00 1.83
CA ALA A 360 -2.31 -7.99 0.39
C ALA A 360 -2.23 -6.54 -0.13
N SER A 361 -1.08 -6.16 -0.69
CA SER A 361 -1.13 -5.15 -1.75
C SER A 361 -2.07 -5.69 -2.82
N LYS A 362 -2.96 -4.84 -3.35
CA LYS A 362 -3.79 -5.16 -4.53
C LYS A 362 -2.93 -5.95 -5.51
N SER A 363 -3.43 -7.11 -5.96
CA SER A 363 -2.71 -8.06 -6.83
C SER A 363 -1.72 -7.33 -7.73
N ALA A 364 -0.44 -7.51 -7.40
CA ALA A 364 0.67 -7.03 -8.18
C ALA A 364 0.63 -7.70 -9.56
N GLY A 365 0.58 -6.90 -10.63
CA GLY A 365 0.96 -7.32 -11.98
C GLY A 365 -0.09 -8.04 -12.83
N LYS A 366 -1.29 -8.35 -12.33
CA LYS A 366 -2.38 -8.78 -13.24
C LYS A 366 -3.19 -7.55 -13.65
N PRO A 367 -3.37 -7.28 -14.96
CA PRO A 367 -4.33 -6.26 -15.39
C PRO A 367 -5.66 -6.56 -14.70
N PRO A 368 -6.47 -5.54 -14.36
CA PRO A 368 -7.81 -5.77 -13.83
C PRO A 368 -8.52 -6.65 -14.85
N ILE A 369 -8.69 -7.92 -14.48
CA ILE A 369 -9.30 -8.90 -15.36
C ILE A 369 -10.76 -8.47 -15.47
N THR A 370 -11.14 -7.90 -16.61
CA THR A 370 -12.54 -7.58 -16.85
C THR A 370 -13.32 -8.89 -17.00
N ALA A 371 -14.60 -8.89 -16.64
CA ALA A 371 -15.46 -10.08 -16.77
C ALA A 371 -15.49 -10.64 -18.21
N GLU A 372 -15.11 -9.81 -19.18
CA GLU A 372 -14.98 -10.15 -20.61
C GLU A 372 -13.73 -10.97 -20.94
N GLN A 373 -12.73 -11.05 -20.04
CA GLN A 373 -11.43 -11.69 -20.29
C GLN A 373 -11.27 -13.06 -19.60
N VAL A 374 -12.30 -13.55 -18.91
CA VAL A 374 -12.28 -14.82 -18.18
C VAL A 374 -13.48 -15.65 -18.57
N ASP A 375 -13.24 -16.75 -19.26
CA ASP A 375 -14.24 -17.78 -19.45
C ASP A 375 -14.49 -18.57 -18.15
N ALA A 376 -15.63 -19.25 -18.09
CA ALA A 376 -16.00 -20.08 -16.95
C ALA A 376 -14.97 -21.17 -16.66
N ASP A 377 -14.26 -21.67 -17.69
CA ASP A 377 -13.24 -22.70 -17.56
C ASP A 377 -11.98 -22.19 -16.88
N ALA A 378 -11.60 -20.94 -17.10
CA ALA A 378 -10.47 -20.29 -16.42
C ALA A 378 -10.79 -20.06 -14.94
N LEU A 379 -12.03 -19.69 -14.59
CA LEU A 379 -12.48 -19.68 -13.19
C LEU A 379 -12.42 -21.08 -12.57
N ASN A 380 -12.95 -22.07 -13.28
CA ASN A 380 -13.01 -23.44 -12.77
C ASN A 380 -11.60 -24.00 -12.54
N ARG A 381 -10.69 -23.81 -13.51
CA ARG A 381 -9.27 -24.20 -13.42
C ARG A 381 -8.57 -23.48 -12.26
N TYR A 382 -8.91 -22.22 -11.98
CA TYR A 382 -8.37 -21.50 -10.82
C TYR A 382 -8.87 -22.08 -9.49
N PHE A 383 -10.19 -22.23 -9.32
CA PHE A 383 -10.77 -22.69 -8.06
C PHE A 383 -10.49 -24.17 -7.75
N VAL A 384 -10.34 -25.01 -8.78
CA VAL A 384 -9.91 -26.40 -8.61
C VAL A 384 -8.45 -26.48 -8.14
N ASN A 385 -7.57 -25.66 -8.72
CA ASN A 385 -6.12 -25.79 -8.47
C ASN A 385 -5.60 -24.94 -7.32
N ILE A 386 -6.33 -23.92 -6.84
CA ILE A 386 -5.82 -23.02 -5.80
C ILE A 386 -5.50 -23.74 -4.49
N GLY A 387 -6.29 -24.74 -4.10
CA GLY A 387 -6.03 -25.53 -2.89
C GLY A 387 -4.71 -26.31 -2.99
N VAL A 388 -4.53 -27.04 -4.09
CA VAL A 388 -3.32 -27.85 -4.35
C VAL A 388 -2.09 -26.96 -4.50
N ASN A 389 -2.21 -25.86 -5.24
CA ASN A 389 -1.10 -24.91 -5.44
C ASN A 389 -0.70 -24.24 -4.12
N THR A 390 -1.68 -23.85 -3.28
CA THR A 390 -1.40 -23.26 -1.97
C THR A 390 -0.74 -24.28 -1.04
N ALA A 391 -1.22 -25.52 -1.02
CA ALA A 391 -0.61 -26.59 -0.21
C ALA A 391 0.87 -26.82 -0.58
N ARG A 392 1.21 -26.80 -1.88
CA ARG A 392 2.60 -26.94 -2.36
C ARG A 392 3.53 -25.77 -1.99
N THR A 393 2.98 -24.61 -1.62
CA THR A 393 3.78 -23.44 -1.20
C THR A 393 4.12 -23.44 0.29
N VAL A 394 3.50 -24.32 1.08
CA VAL A 394 3.78 -24.50 2.50
C VAL A 394 4.70 -25.71 2.62
N ASP A 395 5.85 -25.56 3.29
CA ASP A 395 6.69 -26.71 3.62
C ASP A 395 6.21 -27.38 4.92
N ASP A 396 6.58 -28.63 5.12
CA ASP A 396 6.22 -29.40 6.32
C ASP A 396 7.03 -28.98 7.57
N SER A 397 7.75 -27.84 7.53
CA SER A 397 8.61 -27.39 8.64
C SER A 397 7.86 -26.62 9.73
N GLY A 398 6.54 -26.46 9.58
CA GLY A 398 5.67 -25.85 10.60
C GLY A 398 5.44 -26.77 11.80
N PRO A 399 5.21 -26.21 13.00
CA PRO A 399 4.80 -27.03 14.15
C PRO A 399 3.48 -27.74 13.84
N GLU A 400 3.32 -28.99 14.27
CA GLU A 400 2.05 -29.69 14.21
C GLU A 400 0.97 -28.84 14.89
N LEU A 401 0.08 -28.27 14.08
CA LEU A 401 -1.03 -27.48 14.59
C LEU A 401 -2.11 -28.45 15.07
N PRO A 402 -2.58 -28.35 16.32
CA PRO A 402 -3.68 -29.18 16.79
C PRO A 402 -4.91 -28.90 15.90
N VAL A 403 -5.51 -29.97 15.37
CA VAL A 403 -6.72 -29.90 14.54
C VAL A 403 -7.82 -29.24 15.35
N ARG A 404 -8.06 -27.94 15.10
CA ARG A 404 -9.04 -27.10 15.82
C ARG A 404 -10.39 -27.02 15.13
N LEU A 405 -10.82 -28.06 14.43
CA LEU A 405 -12.20 -28.12 13.97
C LEU A 405 -12.97 -29.13 14.83
N PRO A 406 -13.74 -28.68 15.84
CA PRO A 406 -14.84 -29.50 16.29
C PRO A 406 -15.78 -29.66 15.08
N ARG A 407 -16.14 -30.91 14.74
CA ARG A 407 -17.23 -31.15 13.78
C ARG A 407 -18.42 -30.32 14.26
N VAL A 408 -18.82 -29.30 13.49
CA VAL A 408 -19.99 -28.49 13.81
C VAL A 408 -21.18 -29.43 13.63
N SER A 409 -21.70 -29.97 14.72
CA SER A 409 -22.99 -30.65 14.70
C SER A 409 -24.07 -29.57 14.64
N THR A 410 -24.94 -29.67 13.65
CA THR A 410 -26.08 -28.76 13.42
C THR A 410 -27.15 -28.84 14.52
N GLY A 411 -26.96 -29.68 15.55
CA GLY A 411 -27.93 -29.92 16.62
C GLY A 411 -28.00 -28.85 17.72
N SER A 412 -27.15 -27.82 17.70
CA SER A 412 -27.12 -26.78 18.75
C SER A 412 -27.72 -25.43 18.34
N PHE A 413 -28.20 -25.30 17.10
CA PHE A 413 -28.84 -24.07 16.63
C PHE A 413 -30.36 -24.17 16.81
N THR A 414 -30.88 -23.60 17.88
CA THR A 414 -32.32 -23.43 18.10
C THR A 414 -32.70 -21.96 17.97
N VAL A 415 -33.69 -21.67 17.12
CA VAL A 415 -34.23 -20.32 16.94
C VAL A 415 -35.38 -20.15 17.93
N ALA A 416 -35.27 -19.15 18.82
CA ALA A 416 -36.33 -18.78 19.76
C ALA A 416 -36.84 -17.36 19.46
N PRO A 417 -38.13 -17.07 19.72
CA PRO A 417 -38.68 -15.72 19.58
C PRO A 417 -37.97 -14.73 20.52
N ILE A 418 -37.59 -13.56 19.99
CA ILE A 418 -36.91 -12.52 20.75
C ILE A 418 -37.93 -11.79 21.63
N THR A 419 -37.74 -11.82 22.96
CA THR A 419 -38.57 -11.04 23.89
C THR A 419 -37.91 -9.71 24.27
N PRO A 420 -38.67 -8.68 24.66
CA PRO A 420 -38.12 -7.39 25.08
C PRO A 420 -37.13 -7.49 26.25
N GLU A 421 -37.34 -8.43 27.18
CA GLU A 421 -36.46 -8.68 28.32
C GLU A 421 -35.12 -9.28 27.87
N TYR A 422 -35.16 -10.16 26.86
CA TYR A 422 -33.96 -10.72 26.24
C TYR A 422 -33.14 -9.62 25.56
N LEU A 423 -33.80 -8.70 24.85
CA LEU A 423 -33.15 -7.54 24.23
C LEU A 423 -32.52 -6.61 25.28
N PHE A 424 -33.23 -6.30 26.37
CA PHE A 424 -32.72 -5.51 27.48
C PHE A 424 -31.51 -6.16 28.15
N SER A 425 -31.51 -7.49 28.28
CA SER A 425 -30.39 -8.23 28.85
C SER A 425 -29.14 -8.19 27.97
N ILE A 426 -29.30 -8.17 26.64
CA ILE A 426 -28.20 -8.04 25.69
C ILE A 426 -27.63 -6.61 25.74
N VAL A 427 -28.51 -5.60 25.77
CA VAL A 427 -28.11 -4.19 25.86
C VAL A 427 -27.42 -3.89 27.20
N GLY A 428 -27.94 -4.42 28.32
CA GLY A 428 -27.33 -4.27 29.65
C GLY A 428 -25.98 -4.98 29.81
N ARG A 429 -25.70 -5.98 28.98
CA ARG A 429 -24.39 -6.66 28.93
C ARG A 429 -23.36 -5.97 28.05
N MET A 430 -23.75 -4.95 27.27
CA MET A 430 -22.82 -4.11 26.51
C MET A 430 -22.13 -3.09 27.41
N ASN A 431 -21.37 -3.56 28.40
CA ASN A 431 -20.50 -2.68 29.20
C ASN A 431 -19.24 -2.32 28.41
N GLY A 432 -18.99 -1.02 28.20
CA GLY A 432 -17.62 -0.56 27.98
C GLY A 432 -17.33 0.76 27.26
N ARG A 433 -18.28 1.54 26.71
CA ARG A 433 -18.01 2.92 26.21
C ARG A 433 -19.28 3.78 26.26
N PRO A 434 -19.18 5.12 26.49
CA PRO A 434 -20.28 6.01 26.17
C PRO A 434 -20.59 5.85 24.66
N PRO A 435 -21.86 5.69 24.26
CA PRO A 435 -22.21 5.55 22.86
C PRO A 435 -21.67 6.76 22.09
N SER A 436 -21.09 6.54 20.90
CA SER A 436 -20.95 7.67 19.97
C SER A 436 -22.33 8.27 19.76
N LEU A 437 -22.44 9.59 19.57
CA LEU A 437 -23.71 10.26 19.26
C LEU A 437 -24.50 9.53 18.16
N LEU A 438 -23.80 8.87 17.22
CA LEU A 438 -24.37 8.03 16.18
C LEU A 438 -25.05 6.73 16.70
N LEU A 439 -24.46 6.06 17.69
CA LEU A 439 -25.02 4.87 18.34
C LEU A 439 -26.19 5.24 19.26
N LEU A 440 -26.12 6.40 19.93
CA LEU A 440 -27.21 6.96 20.71
C LEU A 440 -28.39 7.37 19.81
N LEU A 441 -28.11 7.94 18.62
CA LEU A 441 -29.10 8.23 17.58
C LEU A 441 -29.72 6.96 17.00
N LEU A 442 -28.92 5.92 16.72
CA LEU A 442 -29.40 4.62 16.24
C LEU A 442 -30.28 3.91 17.27
N LEU A 443 -29.92 3.98 18.56
CA LEU A 443 -30.72 3.44 19.65
C LEU A 443 -32.02 4.25 19.84
N LEU A 444 -31.98 5.57 19.73
CA LEU A 444 -33.17 6.43 19.72
C LEU A 444 -34.07 6.14 18.51
N LEU A 445 -33.50 5.92 17.32
CA LEU A 445 -34.25 5.54 16.12
C LEU A 445 -34.91 4.17 16.27
N LEU A 446 -34.21 3.20 16.86
CA LEU A 446 -34.73 1.86 17.12
C LEU A 446 -35.85 1.91 18.18
N LEU A 447 -35.70 2.74 19.21
CA LEU A 447 -36.73 2.97 20.23
C LEU A 447 -37.95 3.70 19.64
N LEU A 448 -37.74 4.66 18.73
CA LEU A 448 -38.80 5.36 18.01
C LEU A 448 -39.56 4.40 17.08
N LEU A 449 -38.86 3.53 16.35
CA LEU A 449 -39.47 2.51 15.48
C LEU A 449 -40.31 1.52 16.27
N LEU A 450 -39.84 1.06 17.44
CA LEU A 450 -40.59 0.18 18.34
C LEU A 450 -41.80 0.88 18.99
N LEU A 451 -41.70 2.18 19.30
CA LEU A 451 -42.83 2.98 19.80
C LEU A 451 -43.86 3.29 18.70
N LEU A 452 -43.43 3.43 17.45
CA LEU A 452 -44.29 3.61 16.28
C LEU A 452 -45.03 2.31 15.91
N GLU A 453 -44.36 1.15 15.95
CA GLU A 453 -45.01 -0.16 15.80
C GLU A 453 -45.98 -0.46 16.96
N GLY A 454 -45.64 -0.05 18.19
CA GLY A 454 -46.53 -0.14 19.35
C GLY A 454 -47.81 0.73 19.23
N ARG A 455 -47.75 1.87 18.54
CA ARG A 455 -48.93 2.72 18.25
C ARG A 455 -49.77 2.20 17.09
N GLN A 456 -49.15 1.66 16.04
CA GLN A 456 -49.85 0.96 14.95
C GLN A 456 -50.65 -0.24 15.50
N SER A 457 -50.04 -1.03 16.39
CA SER A 457 -50.70 -2.20 17.01
C SER A 457 -51.86 -1.83 17.95
N ARG A 458 -51.77 -0.69 18.67
CA ARG A 458 -52.89 -0.16 19.49
C ARG A 458 -54.04 0.42 18.64
N THR A 459 -53.74 0.96 17.47
CA THR A 459 -54.75 1.53 16.55
C THR A 459 -55.49 0.42 15.79
N VAL A 460 -54.79 -0.69 15.48
CA VAL A 460 -55.37 -1.92 14.93
C VAL A 460 -56.22 -2.66 15.98
N ARG A 461 -55.79 -2.73 17.25
CA ARG A 461 -56.61 -3.31 18.33
C ARG A 461 -57.89 -2.52 18.63
N ARG A 462 -57.87 -1.18 18.54
CA ARG A 462 -59.07 -0.35 18.77
C ARG A 462 -60.13 -0.50 17.67
N ARG A 463 -59.73 -0.81 16.42
CA ARG A 463 -60.67 -1.09 15.31
C ARG A 463 -61.26 -2.50 15.37
N LEU A 464 -60.57 -3.45 16.00
CA LEU A 464 -61.08 -4.82 16.18
C LEU A 464 -62.02 -4.97 17.39
N THR A 465 -61.94 -4.07 18.38
CA THR A 465 -62.88 -4.07 19.52
C THR A 465 -64.18 -3.32 19.25
N SER A 466 -64.24 -2.40 18.28
CA SER A 466 -65.50 -1.69 17.96
C SER A 466 -66.39 -2.44 16.95
N SER A 467 -65.95 -3.59 16.43
CA SER A 467 -66.71 -4.45 15.53
C SER A 467 -67.32 -5.68 16.22
N ALA A 468 -67.27 -5.74 17.56
CA ALA A 468 -67.76 -6.87 18.36
C ALA A 468 -69.00 -6.57 19.22
N ASP A 469 -69.47 -5.32 19.31
CA ASP A 469 -70.70 -4.93 20.04
C ASP A 469 -71.88 -4.65 19.09
N GLY A 470 -71.97 -5.39 17.99
CA GLY A 470 -73.02 -5.26 16.99
C GLY A 470 -73.46 -6.61 16.44
N LEU A 471 -73.88 -7.50 17.34
CA LEU A 471 -74.76 -8.64 17.07
C LEU A 471 -75.70 -8.84 18.26
#